data_AF-A0A9X7ATG3-F1
#
_entry.id   AF-A0A9X7ATG3-F1
#
_cell.length_a   1.000
_cell.length_b   1.000
_cell.length_c   1.000
_cell.angle_alpha   90.00
_cell.angle_beta   90.00
_cell.angle_gamma   90.00
#
_symmetry.space_group_name_H-M   'P 1'
#
loop_
_entity.id
_entity.type
_entity.pdbx_description
1 polymer ?
#
loop_
_entity_poly.entity_id
_entity_poly.type
_entity_poly.pdbx_seq_one_letter_code
_entity_poly.pdbx_strand_id
1 'polypeptide(L)'
;MKMIKEWQSVFTIAELCSIFNISRATYYRWKKQEKTVTNHEEKTVVEICQHHKYRYGYRRVTACLRDQFNIVMNHKKVLRIMRKYNVLPVVLVDLEAS
;
A
#
# COMPACT_ATOMS: atom_id res chain seq x y z
N MET A 1 1.33 -16.57 7.58
CA MET A 1 0.04 -16.68 8.31
C MET A 1 -1.19 -16.84 7.39
N LYS A 2 -1.04 -17.35 6.16
CA LYS A 2 -2.18 -17.72 5.29
C LYS A 2 -3.16 -18.67 6.00
N MET A 3 -2.65 -19.62 6.79
CA MET A 3 -3.47 -20.57 7.55
C MET A 3 -4.42 -19.91 8.56
N ILE A 4 -4.05 -18.81 9.23
CA ILE A 4 -4.96 -18.13 10.17
C ILE A 4 -6.09 -17.43 9.41
N LYS A 5 -5.84 -16.95 8.19
CA LYS A 5 -6.89 -16.36 7.33
C LYS A 5 -7.89 -17.39 6.82
N GLU A 6 -7.43 -18.60 6.53
CA GLU A 6 -8.29 -19.69 6.04
C GLU A 6 -9.25 -20.19 7.14
N TRP A 7 -8.84 -20.14 8.40
CA TRP A 7 -9.58 -20.74 9.52
C TRP A 7 -10.27 -19.70 10.43
N GLN A 8 -10.13 -18.40 10.16
CA GLN A 8 -10.77 -17.32 10.93
C GLN A 8 -12.31 -17.30 10.83
N SER A 9 -12.89 -18.05 9.89
CA SER A 9 -14.34 -18.20 9.74
C SER A 9 -14.93 -19.24 10.71
N VAL A 10 -14.10 -20.14 11.24
CA VAL A 10 -14.51 -21.25 12.11
C VAL A 10 -14.03 -21.04 13.55
N PHE A 11 -12.85 -20.43 13.72
CA PHE A 11 -12.22 -20.22 15.02
C PHE A 11 -11.95 -18.75 15.29
N THR A 12 -12.00 -18.37 16.57
CA THR A 12 -11.60 -17.02 16.99
C THR A 12 -10.09 -16.82 16.83
N ILE A 13 -9.68 -15.57 16.66
CA ILE A 13 -8.25 -15.21 16.55
C ILE A 13 -7.49 -15.65 17.82
N ALA A 14 -8.12 -15.64 18.99
CA ALA A 14 -7.51 -16.08 20.24
C ALA A 14 -7.20 -17.59 20.23
N GLU A 15 -8.15 -18.41 19.78
CA GLU A 15 -7.98 -19.86 19.65
C GLU A 15 -6.90 -20.18 18.60
N LEU A 16 -6.94 -19.53 17.44
CA LEU A 16 -5.91 -19.70 16.42
C LEU A 16 -4.52 -19.31 16.94
N CYS A 17 -4.41 -18.20 17.67
CA CYS A 17 -3.14 -17.82 18.29
C CYS A 17 -2.65 -18.87 19.29
N SER A 18 -3.56 -19.46 20.07
CA SER A 18 -3.24 -20.54 21.02
C SER A 18 -2.79 -21.81 20.31
N ILE A 19 -3.49 -22.24 19.25
CA ILE A 19 -3.18 -23.45 18.47
C ILE A 19 -1.80 -23.31 17.80
N PHE A 20 -1.51 -22.15 17.22
CA PHE A 20 -0.24 -21.88 16.55
C PHE A 20 0.88 -21.43 17.50
N ASN A 21 0.62 -21.41 18.82
CA ASN A 21 1.54 -20.96 19.85
C ASN A 21 2.20 -19.59 19.55
N ILE A 22 1.39 -18.64 19.06
CA ILE A 22 1.81 -17.26 18.78
C ILE A 22 1.09 -16.28 19.70
N SER A 23 1.76 -15.20 20.06
CA SER A 23 1.09 -14.12 20.79
C SER A 23 0.10 -13.38 19.89
N ARG A 24 -1.02 -12.94 20.48
CA ARG A 24 -1.97 -12.03 19.81
C ARG A 24 -1.27 -10.78 19.25
N ALA A 25 -0.26 -10.28 19.96
CA ALA A 25 0.54 -9.14 19.51
C ALA A 25 1.30 -9.43 18.20
N THR A 26 1.86 -10.63 18.05
CA THR A 26 2.52 -11.06 16.80
C THR A 26 1.51 -11.16 15.65
N TYR A 27 0.31 -11.69 15.92
CA TYR A 27 -0.77 -11.70 14.93
C TYR A 27 -1.15 -10.30 14.45
N TYR A 28 -1.43 -9.39 15.36
CA TYR A 28 -1.84 -8.03 14.96
C TYR A 28 -0.70 -7.24 14.31
N ARG A 29 0.56 -7.46 14.71
CA ARG A 29 1.74 -6.89 14.04
C ARG A 29 1.83 -7.35 12.59
N TRP A 30 1.70 -8.65 12.35
CA TRP A 30 1.70 -9.21 11.01
C TRP A 30 0.49 -8.73 10.18
N LYS A 31 -0.71 -8.71 10.76
CA LYS A 31 -1.93 -8.21 10.08
C LYS A 31 -1.79 -6.75 9.66
N LYS A 32 -1.13 -5.93 10.49
CA LYS A 32 -0.82 -4.53 10.16
C LYS A 32 0.17 -4.41 8.99
N GLN A 33 1.19 -5.28 8.95
CA GLN A 33 2.13 -5.34 7.82
C GLN A 33 1.46 -5.86 6.54
N GLU A 34 0.52 -6.80 6.64
CA GLU A 34 -0.23 -7.28 5.48
C GLU A 34 -1.14 -6.19 4.89
N LYS A 35 -1.80 -5.39 5.74
CA LYS A 35 -2.55 -4.20 5.28
C LYS A 35 -1.67 -3.20 4.50
N THR A 36 -0.40 -3.08 4.85
CA THR A 36 0.53 -2.22 4.09
C THR A 36 0.97 -2.79 2.73
N VAL A 37 0.70 -4.07 2.47
CA VAL A 37 0.94 -4.72 1.16
C VAL A 37 -0.31 -4.68 0.26
N THR A 38 -1.49 -4.42 0.83
CA THR A 38 -2.78 -4.51 0.13
C THR A 38 -3.63 -3.25 0.30
N ASN A 39 -3.02 -2.06 0.29
CA ASN A 39 -3.80 -0.84 0.30
C ASN A 39 -4.25 -0.56 -1.15
N HIS A 40 -5.52 -0.81 -1.48
CA HIS A 40 -6.07 -0.59 -2.83
C HIS A 40 -5.70 0.79 -3.37
N GLU A 41 -5.73 1.80 -2.51
CA GLU A 41 -5.31 3.17 -2.84
C GLU A 41 -3.83 3.29 -3.27
N GLU A 42 -2.94 2.48 -2.68
CA GLU A 42 -1.52 2.46 -3.06
C GLU A 42 -1.32 1.83 -4.43
N LYS A 43 -2.10 0.80 -4.75
CA LYS A 43 -2.10 0.21 -6.09
C LYS A 43 -2.60 1.21 -7.13
N THR A 44 -3.70 1.92 -6.85
CA THR A 44 -4.22 2.95 -7.75
C THR A 44 -3.20 4.05 -8.01
N VAL A 45 -2.45 4.50 -6.98
CA VAL A 45 -1.35 5.46 -7.16
C VAL A 45 -0.30 4.92 -8.14
N VAL A 46 0.13 3.67 -7.98
CA VAL A 46 1.13 3.03 -8.84
C VAL A 46 0.61 2.87 -10.28
N GLU A 47 -0.64 2.44 -10.44
CA GLU A 47 -1.31 2.27 -11.74
C GLU A 47 -1.41 3.60 -12.51
N ILE A 48 -1.80 4.69 -11.84
CA ILE A 48 -1.83 6.03 -12.44
C ILE A 48 -0.41 6.44 -12.91
N CYS A 49 0.61 6.18 -12.09
CA CYS A 49 1.99 6.49 -12.45
C CYS A 49 2.42 5.72 -13.70
N GLN A 50 2.13 4.41 -13.76
CA GLN A 50 2.45 3.54 -14.90
C GLN A 50 1.69 3.94 -16.17
N HIS A 51 0.38 4.19 -16.06
CA HIS A 51 -0.48 4.61 -17.17
C HIS A 51 0.05 5.89 -17.84
N HIS A 52 0.53 6.84 -17.03
CA HIS A 52 1.12 8.08 -17.53
C HIS A 52 2.64 8.01 -17.77
N LYS A 53 3.21 6.80 -17.88
CA LYS A 53 4.64 6.54 -18.15
C LYS A 53 5.57 7.33 -17.22
N TYR A 54 5.20 7.43 -15.93
CA TYR A 54 5.93 8.15 -14.90
C TYR A 54 6.21 9.63 -15.27
N ARG A 55 5.37 10.29 -16.05
CA ARG A 55 5.50 11.75 -16.31
C ARG A 55 4.88 12.60 -15.22
N TYR A 56 3.98 12.03 -14.43
CA TYR A 56 3.16 12.77 -13.49
C TYR A 56 3.82 12.79 -12.11
N GLY A 57 4.15 13.99 -11.63
CA GLY A 57 4.52 14.20 -10.23
C GLY A 57 3.37 13.96 -9.27
N TYR A 58 3.69 13.81 -7.97
CA TYR A 58 2.72 13.49 -6.93
C TYR A 58 1.52 14.46 -6.86
N ARG A 59 1.69 15.74 -7.24
CA ARG A 59 0.58 16.71 -7.33
C ARG A 59 -0.43 16.34 -8.42
N ARG A 60 0.04 15.96 -9.61
CA ARG A 60 -0.80 15.53 -10.73
C ARG A 60 -1.46 14.18 -10.44
N VAL A 61 -0.72 13.26 -9.81
CA VAL A 61 -1.28 11.98 -9.36
C VAL A 61 -2.38 12.20 -8.30
N THR A 62 -2.19 13.16 -7.37
CA THR A 62 -3.23 13.52 -6.38
C THR A 62 -4.49 14.07 -7.04
N ALA A 63 -4.36 14.91 -8.08
CA ALA A 63 -5.50 15.41 -8.85
C ALA A 63 -6.22 14.26 -9.58
N CYS A 64 -5.45 13.39 -10.25
CA CYS A 64 -5.98 12.23 -10.97
C CYS A 64 -6.76 11.26 -10.05
N LEU A 65 -6.26 11.01 -8.84
CA LEU A 65 -6.95 10.22 -7.82
C LEU A 65 -8.31 10.82 -7.42
N ARG A 66 -8.38 12.14 -7.29
CA ARG A 66 -9.62 12.84 -6.95
C ARG A 66 -10.61 12.81 -8.12
N ASP A 67 -10.15 13.14 -9.32
CA ASP A 67 -11.05 13.39 -10.45
C ASP A 67 -11.54 12.08 -11.09
N GLN A 68 -10.71 11.04 -11.15
CA GLN A 68 -11.04 9.79 -11.83
C GLN A 68 -11.56 8.70 -10.89
N PHE A 69 -11.05 8.67 -9.66
CA PHE A 69 -11.34 7.58 -8.71
C PHE A 69 -12.15 8.06 -7.49
N ASN A 70 -12.44 9.37 -7.39
CA ASN A 70 -13.08 9.98 -6.22
C ASN A 70 -12.34 9.69 -4.89
N ILE A 71 -11.02 9.45 -4.96
CA ILE A 71 -10.17 9.14 -3.81
C ILE A 71 -9.52 10.43 -3.32
N VAL A 72 -9.89 10.89 -2.13
CA VAL A 72 -9.26 12.04 -1.49
C VAL A 72 -8.06 11.59 -0.67
N MET A 73 -6.87 11.81 -1.22
CA MET A 73 -5.60 11.50 -0.55
C MET A 73 -4.75 12.75 -0.32
N ASN A 74 -4.08 12.84 0.82
CA ASN A 74 -3.08 13.89 1.07
C ASN A 74 -1.89 13.71 0.10
N HIS A 75 -1.48 14.79 -0.57
CA HIS A 75 -0.34 14.81 -1.48
C HIS A 75 0.97 14.31 -0.83
N LYS A 76 1.16 14.49 0.48
CA LYS A 76 2.31 13.92 1.23
C LYS A 76 2.25 12.39 1.31
N LYS A 77 1.05 11.82 1.47
CA LYS A 77 0.83 10.37 1.45
C LYS A 77 1.10 9.82 0.06
N VAL A 78 0.62 10.49 -1.00
CA VAL A 78 0.93 10.13 -2.41
C VAL A 78 2.44 10.12 -2.65
N LEU A 79 3.17 11.17 -2.24
CA LEU A 79 4.63 11.22 -2.38
C LEU A 79 5.34 10.07 -1.65
N ARG A 80 4.91 9.75 -0.42
CA ARG A 80 5.45 8.62 0.34
C ARG A 80 5.22 7.28 -0.37
N ILE A 81 4.04 7.10 -0.97
CA ILE A 81 3.71 5.90 -1.74
C ILE A 81 4.59 5.82 -2.99
N MET A 82 4.71 6.93 -3.74
CA MET A 82 5.55 6.96 -4.93
C MET A 82 7.01 6.62 -4.62
N ARG A 83 7.55 7.11 -3.50
CA ARG A 83 8.89 6.73 -3.01
C ARG A 83 8.97 5.27 -2.58
N LYS A 84 7.99 4.78 -1.83
CA LYS A 84 7.92 3.38 -1.36
C LYS A 84 7.98 2.38 -2.51
N TYR A 85 7.35 2.71 -3.64
CA TYR A 85 7.28 1.84 -4.83
C TYR A 85 8.23 2.25 -5.96
N ASN A 86 9.11 3.23 -5.73
CA ASN A 86 10.05 3.77 -6.71
C ASN A 86 9.40 4.18 -8.06
N VAL A 87 8.21 4.79 -8.00
CA VAL A 87 7.44 5.25 -9.17
C VAL A 87 7.49 6.77 -9.32
N LEU A 88 8.62 7.38 -8.93
CA LEU A 88 8.83 8.81 -9.10
C LEU A 88 8.89 9.20 -10.58
N PRO A 89 8.60 10.46 -10.90
CA PRO A 89 8.64 10.91 -12.28
C PRO A 89 10.02 10.72 -12.91
N VAL A 90 10.09 10.30 -14.18
CA VAL A 90 11.35 10.03 -14.90
C VAL A 90 12.33 11.21 -14.76
N VAL A 91 11.82 12.43 -14.88
CA VAL A 91 12.61 13.68 -14.79
C VAL A 91 13.34 13.85 -13.45
N LEU A 92 12.85 13.24 -12.37
CA LEU A 92 13.49 13.30 -11.04
C LEU A 92 14.52 12.19 -10.82
N VAL A 93 14.43 11.07 -11.54
CA VAL A 93 15.38 9.96 -11.42
C VAL A 93 16.70 10.31 -12.12
N ASP A 94 16.63 11.05 -13.23
CA ASP A 94 17.81 11.50 -13.98
C ASP A 94 18.64 12.55 -13.24
N LEU A 95 18.07 13.25 -12.25
CA LEU A 95 18.74 14.30 -11.47
C LEU A 95 19.54 13.76 -10.25
N GLU A 96 19.31 12.52 -9.82
CA GLU A 96 20.07 11.89 -8.73
C GLU A 96 21.22 11.01 -9.26
N ALA A 97 21.37 10.88 -10.58
CA ALA A 97 22.37 10.04 -11.25
C ALA A 97 23.53 10.83 -11.90
N SER A 98 23.72 12.11 -11.55
CA SER A 98 24.83 12.97 -12.02
C SER A 98 25.62 13.57 -10.87
#